data_AF-A0A7C7P473-F1
#
_entry.id   AF-A0A7C7P473-F1
#
_cell.length_a   1.000
_cell.length_b   1.000
_cell.length_c   1.000
_cell.angle_alpha   90.00
_cell.angle_beta   90.00
_cell.angle_gamma   90.00
#
_symmetry.space_group_name_H-M   'P 1'
#
loop_
_entity.id
_entity.type
_entity.pdbx_description
1 polymer ?
#
loop_
_entity_poly.entity_id
_entity_poly.type
_entity_poly.pdbx_seq_one_letter_code
_entity_poly.pdbx_strand_id
1 'polypeptide(L)' 'MQATDVYNIAKALSKEELKKLYNLLGSLPDIKKHTPKLTKARKKLPDFTIDDAIKFLIENHFNKK' A
#
# COMPACT_ATOMS: atom_id res chain seq x y z
N MET A 1 -18.70 9.70 -12.40
CA MET A 1 -17.57 10.62 -12.63
C MET A 1 -16.51 9.88 -13.44
N GLN A 2 -16.04 10.44 -14.54
CA GLN A 2 -14.95 9.82 -15.31
C GLN A 2 -13.60 10.14 -14.64
N ALA A 3 -12.60 9.29 -14.86
CA ALA A 3 -11.25 9.50 -14.32
C ALA A 3 -10.65 10.85 -14.77
N THR A 4 -11.01 11.30 -15.97
CA THR A 4 -10.61 12.58 -16.55
C THR A 4 -11.12 13.77 -15.73
N ASP A 5 -12.37 13.72 -15.27
CA ASP A 5 -12.98 14.78 -14.46
C ASP A 5 -12.25 14.91 -13.11
N VAL A 6 -11.99 13.76 -12.48
CA VAL A 6 -11.28 13.69 -11.19
C VAL A 6 -9.86 14.25 -11.33
N TYR A 7 -9.15 13.89 -12.41
CA TYR A 7 -7.81 14.40 -12.69
C TYR A 7 -7.80 15.91 -12.90
N ASN A 8 -8.75 16.45 -13.68
CA ASN A 8 -8.85 17.88 -13.95
C ASN A 8 -9.13 18.69 -12.68
N ILE A 9 -10.01 18.19 -11.80
CA ILE A 9 -10.30 18.80 -10.50
C ILE A 9 -9.06 18.76 -9.59
N ALA A 10 -8.38 17.63 -9.50
CA ALA A 10 -7.16 17.50 -8.70
C ALA A 10 -6.03 18.40 -9.20
N LYS A 11 -5.90 18.56 -10.53
CA LYS A 11 -4.90 19.41 -11.18
C LYS A 11 -5.15 20.90 -10.98
N ALA A 12 -6.41 21.31 -10.82
CA ALA A 12 -6.79 22.70 -10.59
C ALA A 12 -6.57 23.16 -9.14
N LEU A 13 -6.44 22.24 -8.18
CA LEU A 13 -6.24 22.54 -6.77
C LEU A 13 -4.77 22.85 -6.43
N SER A 14 -4.55 23.80 -5.52
CA SER A 14 -3.24 24.01 -4.93
C SER A 14 -2.84 22.82 -4.04
N LYS A 15 -1.53 22.59 -3.84
CA LYS A 15 -1.01 21.47 -3.03
C LYS A 15 -1.62 21.42 -1.63
N GLU A 16 -1.86 22.58 -1.03
CA GLU A 16 -2.46 22.69 0.31
C GLU A 16 -3.94 22.29 0.32
N GLU A 17 -4.68 22.71 -0.70
CA GLU A 17 -6.11 22.41 -0.83
C GLU A 17 -6.33 20.95 -1.18
N LEU A 18 -5.47 20.37 -2.02
CA LEU A 18 -5.48 18.94 -2.33
C LEU A 18 -5.26 18.12 -1.06
N LYS A 19 -4.33 18.53 -0.18
CA LYS A 19 -4.09 17.87 1.11
C LYS A 19 -5.29 17.99 2.05
N LYS A 20 -5.94 19.16 2.10
CA LYS A 20 -7.18 19.37 2.88
C LYS A 20 -8.32 18.48 2.36
N LEU A 21 -8.51 18.43 1.05
CA LEU A 21 -9.52 17.60 0.39
C LEU A 21 -9.28 16.11 0.68
N TYR A 22 -8.03 15.66 0.55
CA TYR A 22 -7.66 14.28 0.87
C TYR A 22 -7.99 13.92 2.33
N ASN A 23 -7.66 14.79 3.28
CA ASN A 23 -7.97 14.59 4.69
C ASN A 23 -9.49 14.57 4.95
N LEU A 24 -10.24 15.46 4.29
CA LEU A 24 -11.70 15.50 4.38
C LEU A 24 -12.32 14.18 3.87
N LEU A 25 -11.93 13.75 2.67
CA LEU A 25 -12.38 12.51 2.04
C LEU A 25 -12.01 11.29 2.88
N GLY A 26 -10.78 11.23 3.40
CA GLY A 26 -10.34 10.16 4.29
C GLY A 26 -11.11 10.10 5.63
N SER A 27 -11.75 11.20 6.05
CA SER A 27 -12.61 11.20 7.25
C SER A 27 -14.01 10.64 6.99
N LEU A 28 -14.48 10.66 5.73
CA LEU A 28 -15.83 10.23 5.36
C LEU A 28 -16.00 8.71 5.62
N PRO A 29 -17.07 8.30 6.29
CA PRO A 29 -17.29 6.91 6.70
C PRO A 29 -17.42 5.95 5.50
N ASP A 30 -17.88 6.43 4.34
CA ASP A 30 -18.08 5.60 3.15
C ASP A 30 -16.75 5.20 2.49
N ILE A 31 -15.75 6.09 2.52
CA ILE A 31 -14.42 5.81 1.99
C ILE A 31 -13.65 4.85 2.91
N LYS A 32 -13.81 4.99 4.23
CA LYS A 32 -13.19 4.09 5.22
C LYS A 32 -13.65 2.62 5.06
N LYS A 33 -14.92 2.39 4.74
CA LYS A 33 -15.47 1.03 4.51
C LYS A 33 -14.84 0.32 3.31
N HIS A 34 -14.40 1.08 2.30
CA HIS A 34 -13.81 0.55 1.07
C HIS A 34 -12.29 0.50 1.06
N THR A 35 -11.62 0.93 2.13
CA THR A 35 -10.19 0.62 2.27
C THR A 35 -10.06 -0.87 2.59
N PRO A 36 -9.59 -1.73 1.67
CA PRO A 36 -9.23 -3.07 2.06
C PRO A 36 -8.15 -2.90 3.11
N LYS A 37 -8.44 -3.29 4.36
CA LYS A 37 -7.38 -3.45 5.34
C LYS A 37 -6.37 -4.35 4.64
N LEU A 38 -5.21 -3.80 4.31
CA LEU A 38 -4.06 -4.54 3.83
C LEU A 38 -3.53 -5.37 5.01
N THR A 39 -4.38 -6.26 5.54
CA THR A 39 -3.94 -7.40 6.34
C THR A 39 -3.28 -8.34 5.36
N LYS A 40 -2.10 -7.96 4.87
CA LYS A 40 -1.11 -8.95 4.51
C LYS A 40 -0.81 -9.63 5.84
N ALA A 41 -1.58 -10.67 6.16
CA ALA A 41 -1.23 -11.60 7.20
C ALA A 41 0.19 -12.03 6.83
N ARG A 42 1.19 -11.49 7.52
CA ARG A 42 2.55 -12.00 7.40
C ARG A 42 2.39 -13.46 7.79
N LYS A 43 2.55 -14.36 6.82
CA LYS A 43 2.58 -15.79 7.10
C LYS A 43 3.60 -15.93 8.23
N LYS A 44 3.20 -16.57 9.33
CA LYS A 44 4.13 -16.87 10.42
C LYS A 44 5.32 -17.55 9.77
N LEU A 45 6.49 -16.92 9.85
CA LEU A 45 7.71 -17.52 9.38
C LEU A 45 7.91 -18.79 10.22
N PRO A 46 8.32 -19.92 9.63
CA PRO A 46 8.74 -21.07 10.40
C PRO A 46 9.89 -20.67 11.34
N ASP A 47 10.05 -21.38 12.45
CA ASP A 47 11.17 -21.14 13.36
C ASP A 47 12.47 -21.38 12.60
N PHE A 48 13.16 -20.28 12.27
CA PHE A 48 14.31 -20.29 11.40
C PHE A 48 15.58 -20.04 12.22
N THR A 49 16.53 -20.96 12.13
CA THR A 49 17.86 -20.75 12.68
C THR A 49 18.63 -19.78 11.79
N ILE A 50 19.68 -19.15 12.31
CA ILE A 50 20.55 -18.25 11.53
C ILE A 50 21.14 -18.98 10.32
N ASP A 51 21.54 -20.24 10.48
CA ASP A 51 22.10 -21.05 9.39
C ASP A 51 21.06 -21.34 8.30
N ASP A 52 19.81 -21.61 8.69
CA ASP A 52 18.71 -21.77 7.76
C ASP A 52 18.44 -20.46 7.00
N ALA A 53 18.52 -19.31 7.69
CA ALA A 53 18.39 -17.97 7.13
C ALA A 53 19.39 -17.72 6.01
N ILE A 54 20.66 -18.06 6.27
CA ILE A 54 21.74 -17.92 5.31
C ILE A 54 21.50 -18.83 4.10
N LYS A 55 21.16 -20.11 4.34
CA LYS A 55 20.88 -21.07 3.28
C LYS A 55 19.73 -20.62 2.38
N PHE A 56 18.62 -20.18 2.96
CA PHE A 56 17.46 -19.70 2.21
C PHE A 56 17.76 -18.47 1.36
N LEU A 57 18.53 -17.52 1.89
CA LEU A 57 18.94 -16.33 1.14
C LEU A 57 19.80 -16.73 -0.05
N ILE A 58 20.75 -17.64 0.14
CA ILE A 58 21.61 -18.10 -0.96
C ILE A 58 20.78 -18.78 -2.06
N GLU A 59 19.91 -19.70 -1.68
CA GLU A 59 19.07 -20.46 -2.61
C GLU A 59 18.07 -19.57 -3.37
N ASN A 60 17.46 -18.57 -2.72
CA ASN A 60 16.42 -17.75 -3.35
C ASN A 60 16.95 -16.49 -4.04
N HIS A 61 18.12 -15.99 -3.64
CA HIS A 61 18.71 -14.77 -4.21
C HIS A 61 19.61 -15.07 -5.41
N PHE A 62 20.38 -16.16 -5.38
CA PHE A 62 21.34 -16.49 -6.45
C PHE A 62 20.86 -17.59 -7.40
N ASN A 63 19.87 -18.40 -7.00
CA ASN A 63 19.38 -19.52 -7.80
C ASN A 63 18.03 -19.25 -8.48
N LYS A 64 17.55 -18.00 -8.46
CA LYS A 64 16.44 -17.56 -9.31
C LYS A 64 16.94 -17.43 -10.75
N LYS A 65 16.76 -18.51 -11.51
CA LYS A 65 16.86 -18.53 -12.97
C LYS A 65 15.67 -17.79 -13.59
#